data_AF-A0A072VGR4-F1
#
_entry.id   AF-A0A072VGR4-F1
#
_cell.length_a   1.000
_cell.length_b   1.000
_cell.length_c   1.000
_cell.angle_alpha   90.00
_cell.angle_beta   90.00
_cell.angle_gamma   90.00
#
_symmetry.space_group_name_H-M   'P 1'
#
loop_
_entity.id
_entity.type
_entity.pdbx_description
1 polymer ?
#
loop_
_entity_poly.entity_id
_entity_poly.type
_entity_poly.pdbx_seq_one_letter_code
_entity_poly.pdbx_strand_id
1 'polypeptide(L)'
;MATMTSLIGLINKIQRACTVLGDHGGEGLSLWEALPSVAVVGGQSSGKSSVLESVVGRDFLPRGSGIVTRRPLVLQLHKTDDGQQDYAEFLHAPRKRYTDFAAVRQEISDETDRITGKSKAISNIPIQLSIHSPNVVNLTLIDLPGLTKVAVEGQSESIVQDIENMVRSYIEKPNCIILAISPANQDIATSDAIKIAKEVDPSGERTFGVLTKLDLMDKGTNAVDVLEGKHYRLQHPWVGIVNRSQADINKNVDMIIARKKEREYFETSPEYGHLAHKMGAEYLAKLLSEHLEVVIRQRIPSIIALINKTIDELNAELDRIGRPIAVDSGAQLYTILEMCRAFDKVFKEHIDGGRPGGDKIYGVFDNQLPAALKKLPFDRHLSIKNVQRVVTEADGYQPHLIAPEQGYRRLIEGCLGYFKGPADASVDAVHLVLKELVRKAVAATEELKRFPTLKNEIATAANDSLERFRDESRKTVTRLVDMESSYLTVEFFRKINLEQDQPNQNPNRNTPNPNMENFTDNHLRKIGSNVNAYINMICDTLKNSIPKAVVHCQVREAKRSLLNRFYVQVGRKEKEQLGNMLDEDPALMEKRLQLAKRLELYKQARDDIDSVAWK
;
A
#
# COMPACT_ATOMS: atom_id res chain seq x y z
N MET A 1 28.68 23.48 -16.66
CA MET A 1 28.67 23.55 -15.20
C MET A 1 27.40 24.25 -14.77
N ALA A 2 26.57 23.65 -13.93
CA ALA A 2 25.41 24.28 -13.34
C ALA A 2 25.78 25.61 -12.70
N THR A 3 25.03 26.66 -13.02
CA THR A 3 25.21 27.99 -12.43
C THR A 3 24.81 27.95 -10.95
N MET A 4 25.52 28.73 -10.11
CA MET A 4 25.32 28.84 -8.65
C MET A 4 23.84 29.04 -8.25
N THR A 5 23.08 29.75 -9.08
CA THR A 5 21.64 30.02 -8.94
C THR A 5 20.77 28.75 -9.00
N SER A 6 21.19 27.74 -9.76
CA SER A 6 20.39 26.54 -10.07
C SER A 6 20.34 25.54 -8.90
N LEU A 7 21.46 25.36 -8.19
CA LEU A 7 21.59 24.37 -7.11
C LEU A 7 20.78 24.73 -5.86
N ILE A 8 20.79 26.01 -5.45
CA ILE A 8 20.02 26.47 -4.29
C ILE A 8 18.52 26.47 -4.61
N GLY A 9 18.15 26.85 -5.85
CA GLY A 9 16.76 26.74 -6.32
C GLY A 9 16.22 25.30 -6.29
N LEU A 10 17.04 24.33 -6.69
CA LEU A 10 16.73 22.91 -6.61
C LEU A 10 16.47 22.44 -5.18
N ILE A 11 17.39 22.74 -4.24
CA ILE A 11 17.23 22.37 -2.82
C ILE A 11 15.95 22.98 -2.25
N ASN A 12 15.64 24.23 -2.58
CA ASN A 12 14.42 24.91 -2.13
C ASN A 12 13.15 24.24 -2.68
N LYS A 13 13.17 23.77 -3.93
CA LYS A 13 12.04 23.03 -4.54
C LYS A 13 11.80 21.70 -3.83
N ILE A 14 12.88 20.94 -3.55
CA ILE A 14 12.81 19.66 -2.83
C ILE A 14 12.30 19.88 -1.41
N GLN A 15 12.82 20.89 -0.72
CA GLN A 15 12.37 21.32 0.60
C GLN A 15 10.84 21.56 0.61
N ARG A 16 10.33 22.41 -0.29
CA ARG A 16 8.88 22.69 -0.37
C ARG A 16 8.07 21.42 -0.58
N ALA A 17 8.51 20.54 -1.49
CA ALA A 17 7.85 19.26 -1.76
C ALA A 17 7.77 18.37 -0.52
N CYS A 18 8.86 18.23 0.25
CA CYS A 18 8.87 17.48 1.50
C CYS A 18 7.90 18.07 2.55
N THR A 19 7.81 19.40 2.60
CA THR A 19 6.96 20.07 3.60
C THR A 19 5.47 19.88 3.31
N VAL A 20 5.06 19.91 2.04
CA VAL A 20 3.66 19.66 1.65
C VAL A 20 3.21 18.23 2.00
N LEU A 21 4.15 17.29 2.12
CA LEU A 21 3.87 15.90 2.48
C LEU A 21 3.81 15.65 4.00
N GLY A 22 4.03 16.67 4.84
CA GLY A 22 4.09 16.49 6.29
C GLY A 22 5.40 15.83 6.76
N ASP A 23 6.43 15.78 5.91
CA ASP A 23 7.76 15.29 6.26
C ASP A 23 8.53 16.38 7.03
N HIS A 24 7.99 16.75 8.21
CA HIS A 24 8.47 17.85 9.05
C HIS A 24 9.62 17.44 9.99
N GLY A 25 10.49 16.52 9.57
CA GLY A 25 11.72 16.18 10.30
C GLY A 25 11.54 15.86 11.78
N GLY A 26 10.61 14.94 12.09
CA GLY A 26 10.28 14.53 13.46
C GLY A 26 10.48 13.05 13.77
N GLU A 27 10.36 12.16 12.78
CA GLU A 27 10.56 10.71 12.97
C GLU A 27 11.22 10.07 11.74
N GLY A 28 12.48 9.62 11.90
CA GLY A 28 13.28 8.97 10.86
C GLY A 28 14.07 9.94 9.97
N LEU A 29 15.03 9.41 9.20
CA LEU A 29 15.91 10.18 8.31
C LEU A 29 15.11 10.72 7.10
N SER A 30 14.44 11.85 7.27
CA SER A 30 13.62 12.47 6.23
C SER A 30 14.49 13.12 5.15
N LEU A 31 13.97 13.22 3.92
CA LEU A 31 14.69 13.91 2.85
C LEU A 31 14.90 15.39 3.20
N TRP A 32 13.95 16.00 3.92
CA TRP A 32 14.06 17.36 4.44
C TRP A 32 15.32 17.55 5.32
N GLU A 33 15.63 16.59 6.19
CA GLU A 33 16.76 16.68 7.12
C GLU A 33 18.12 16.45 6.47
N ALA A 34 18.15 15.74 5.33
CA ALA A 34 19.36 15.54 4.56
C ALA A 34 19.78 16.83 3.83
N LEU A 35 18.89 17.81 3.65
CA LEU A 35 19.14 19.02 2.88
C LEU A 35 19.93 20.06 3.70
N PRO A 36 21.01 20.64 3.15
CA PRO A 36 21.75 21.69 3.83
C PRO A 36 20.89 22.93 4.13
N SER A 37 21.05 23.48 5.33
CA SER A 37 20.33 24.68 5.77
C SER A 37 21.19 25.50 6.74
N VAL A 38 20.87 26.78 6.90
CA VAL A 38 21.55 27.68 7.84
C VAL A 38 20.59 28.00 8.98
N ALA A 39 20.89 27.55 10.20
CA ALA A 39 20.10 27.85 11.39
C ALA A 39 20.70 29.04 12.15
N VAL A 40 19.86 30.02 12.48
CA VAL A 40 20.24 31.21 13.22
C VAL A 40 20.01 31.00 14.71
N VAL A 41 21.09 31.04 15.49
CA VAL A 41 21.07 30.80 16.93
C VAL A 41 21.59 32.02 17.67
N GLY A 42 20.94 32.37 18.77
CA GLY A 42 21.31 33.55 19.54
C GLY A 42 20.39 33.78 20.73
N GLY A 43 20.94 34.37 21.79
CA GLY A 43 20.16 34.79 22.95
C GLY A 43 19.02 35.74 22.59
N GLN A 44 18.03 35.88 23.47
CA GLN A 44 17.02 36.91 23.32
C GLN A 44 17.69 38.29 23.20
N SER A 45 17.20 39.14 22.28
CA SER A 45 17.75 40.48 22.04
C SER A 45 19.22 40.55 21.56
N SER A 46 19.80 39.43 21.09
CA SER A 46 21.14 39.42 20.47
C SER A 46 21.18 40.05 19.07
N GLY A 47 20.02 40.43 18.52
CA GLY A 47 19.91 41.04 17.20
C GLY A 47 19.66 40.07 16.04
N LYS A 48 19.24 38.81 16.31
CA LYS A 48 18.92 37.82 15.26
C LYS A 48 18.00 38.36 14.17
N SER A 49 16.82 38.85 14.55
CA SER A 49 15.84 39.39 13.60
C SER A 49 16.39 40.59 12.83
N SER A 50 17.19 41.45 13.49
CA SER A 50 17.85 42.57 12.81
C SER A 50 18.88 42.10 11.78
N VAL A 51 19.67 41.07 12.08
CA VAL A 51 20.63 40.49 11.13
C VAL A 51 19.90 39.90 9.93
N LEU A 52 18.81 39.16 10.16
CA LEU A 52 17.99 38.60 9.08
C LEU A 52 17.39 39.69 8.19
N GLU A 53 16.80 40.74 8.77
CA GLU A 53 16.25 41.87 8.02
C GLU A 53 17.34 42.63 7.26
N SER A 54 18.53 42.81 7.86
CA SER A 54 19.69 43.43 7.20
C SER A 54 20.20 42.60 6.02
N VAL A 55 20.21 41.26 6.13
CA VAL A 55 20.55 40.33 5.04
C VAL A 55 19.52 40.39 3.90
N VAL A 56 18.22 40.45 4.24
CA VAL A 56 17.14 40.53 3.23
C VAL A 56 17.02 41.92 2.61
N GLY A 57 17.28 42.97 3.36
CA GLY A 57 17.10 44.35 2.89
C GLY A 57 15.70 44.92 3.16
N ARG A 58 14.85 44.21 3.92
CA ARG A 58 13.45 44.60 4.19
C ARG A 58 13.06 44.35 5.64
N ASP A 59 12.08 45.12 6.11
CA ASP A 59 11.45 44.99 7.42
C ASP A 59 10.24 44.05 7.34
N PHE A 60 10.37 42.82 7.82
CA PHE A 60 9.29 41.82 7.69
C PHE A 60 9.14 40.92 8.91
N LEU A 61 10.10 40.92 9.84
CA LEU A 61 9.98 40.13 11.06
C LEU A 61 9.20 40.92 12.13
N PRO A 62 8.35 40.25 12.92
CA PRO A 62 7.68 40.90 14.04
C PRO A 62 8.70 41.46 15.03
N ARG A 63 8.33 42.52 15.75
CA ARG A 63 9.16 43.15 16.79
C ARG A 63 8.31 43.31 18.05
N GLY A 64 8.88 43.03 19.22
CA GLY A 64 8.18 43.18 20.49
C GLY A 64 9.04 42.83 21.69
N SER A 65 8.52 43.09 22.89
CA SER A 65 9.12 42.65 24.16
C SER A 65 8.76 41.18 24.43
N GLY A 66 9.73 40.37 24.85
CA GLY A 66 9.53 38.93 25.11
C GLY A 66 10.02 38.04 23.97
N ILE A 67 9.51 36.81 23.90
CA ILE A 67 9.85 35.85 22.85
C ILE A 67 9.05 36.21 21.59
N VAL A 68 9.73 36.83 20.64
CA VAL A 68 9.11 37.34 19.41
C VAL A 68 8.91 36.20 18.40
N THR A 69 9.97 35.45 18.11
CA THR A 69 9.91 34.23 17.28
C THR A 69 9.46 33.06 18.14
N ARG A 70 8.18 32.65 18.05
CA ARG A 70 7.59 31.52 18.80
C ARG A 70 7.50 30.21 18.00
N ARG A 71 7.71 30.29 16.68
CA ARG A 71 7.77 29.17 15.74
C ARG A 71 9.02 29.34 14.87
N PRO A 72 9.71 28.27 14.50
CA PRO A 72 10.80 28.35 13.52
C PRO A 72 10.30 28.99 12.22
N LEU A 73 11.04 29.94 11.65
CA LEU A 73 10.73 30.55 10.36
C LEU A 73 11.78 30.10 9.34
N VAL A 74 11.36 29.27 8.39
CA VAL A 74 12.19 28.86 7.25
C VAL A 74 12.02 29.91 6.16
N LEU A 75 13.06 30.72 5.98
CA LEU A 75 13.14 31.83 5.06
C LEU A 75 13.95 31.42 3.83
N GLN A 76 13.29 31.38 2.67
CA GLN A 76 13.91 31.11 1.39
C GLN A 76 14.05 32.41 0.58
N LEU A 77 15.29 32.84 0.36
CA LEU A 77 15.61 34.01 -0.46
C LEU A 77 15.86 33.55 -1.89
N HIS A 78 15.21 34.23 -2.84
CA HIS A 78 15.31 33.98 -4.26
C HIS A 78 15.75 35.25 -4.97
N LYS A 79 16.93 35.21 -5.59
CA LYS A 79 17.42 36.29 -6.42
C LYS A 79 16.62 36.33 -7.73
N THR A 80 15.97 37.45 -8.02
CA THR A 80 15.27 37.71 -9.28
C THR A 80 16.08 38.62 -10.20
N ASP A 81 15.65 38.76 -11.45
CA ASP A 81 16.27 39.67 -12.41
C ASP A 81 16.07 41.14 -11.99
N ASP A 82 17.03 41.98 -12.39
CA ASP A 82 17.01 43.41 -12.10
C ASP A 82 15.74 44.07 -12.69
N GLY A 83 15.07 44.88 -11.87
CA GLY A 83 13.85 45.60 -12.25
C GLY A 83 12.53 44.89 -11.89
N GLN A 84 12.56 43.66 -11.36
CA GLN A 84 11.37 43.04 -10.77
C GLN A 84 11.06 43.61 -9.37
N GLN A 85 9.78 43.80 -9.07
CA GLN A 85 9.33 44.25 -7.76
C GLN A 85 9.47 43.13 -6.73
N ASP A 86 9.94 43.46 -5.53
CA ASP A 86 10.04 42.53 -4.41
C ASP A 86 8.65 41.98 -4.04
N TYR A 87 8.57 40.66 -3.84
CA TYR A 87 7.37 40.02 -3.32
C TYR A 87 7.69 38.83 -2.42
N ALA A 88 6.72 38.48 -1.57
CA ALA A 88 6.77 37.36 -0.65
C ALA A 88 5.60 36.40 -0.89
N GLU A 89 5.82 35.11 -0.69
CA GLU A 89 4.82 34.05 -0.77
C GLU A 89 4.96 33.10 0.42
N PHE A 90 3.84 32.73 1.04
CA PHE A 90 3.82 31.74 2.13
C PHE A 90 3.36 30.38 1.61
N LEU A 91 3.92 29.30 2.17
CA LEU A 91 3.50 27.95 1.79
C LEU A 91 2.02 27.69 2.09
N HIS A 92 1.50 28.20 3.21
CA HIS A 92 0.10 28.02 3.59
C HIS A 92 -0.87 28.89 2.78
N ALA A 93 -0.36 29.84 1.99
CA ALA A 93 -1.16 30.70 1.11
C ALA A 93 -0.58 30.75 -0.33
N PRO A 94 -0.53 29.60 -1.06
CA PRO A 94 0.29 29.40 -2.26
C PRO A 94 -0.18 30.16 -3.53
N ARG A 95 -1.03 31.17 -3.40
CA ARG A 95 -1.53 32.02 -4.50
C ARG A 95 -1.63 33.50 -4.13
N LYS A 96 -1.22 33.87 -2.92
CA LYS A 96 -1.26 35.25 -2.42
C LYS A 96 0.15 35.80 -2.40
N ARG A 97 0.42 36.76 -3.27
CA ARG A 97 1.68 37.50 -3.31
C ARG A 97 1.58 38.72 -2.41
N TYR A 98 2.55 38.87 -1.53
CA TYR A 98 2.67 40.02 -0.65
C TYR A 98 3.74 40.95 -1.19
N THR A 99 3.33 42.13 -1.67
CA THR A 99 4.25 43.19 -2.09
C THR A 99 4.54 44.18 -0.96
N ASP A 100 3.69 44.21 0.07
CA ASP A 100 3.88 44.98 1.29
C ASP A 100 4.44 44.08 2.40
N PHE A 101 5.67 44.38 2.83
CA PHE A 101 6.35 43.62 3.89
C PHE A 101 5.80 43.91 5.29
N ALA A 102 5.04 44.99 5.49
CA ALA A 102 4.27 45.17 6.72
C ALA A 102 3.14 44.12 6.81
N ALA A 103 2.49 43.80 5.69
CA ALA A 103 1.51 42.72 5.64
C ALA A 103 2.16 41.33 5.84
N VAL A 104 3.38 41.11 5.33
CA VAL A 104 4.16 39.88 5.62
C VAL A 104 4.41 39.73 7.11
N ARG A 105 4.83 40.81 7.77
CA ARG A 105 5.03 40.84 9.23
C ARG A 105 3.77 40.48 10.00
N GLN A 106 2.64 41.07 9.61
CA GLN A 106 1.35 40.79 10.24
C GLN A 106 0.95 39.33 10.03
N GLU A 107 1.09 38.80 8.82
CA GLU A 107 0.78 37.41 8.49
C GLU A 107 1.64 36.42 9.29
N ILE A 108 2.93 36.69 9.51
CA ILE A 108 3.78 35.87 10.39
C ILE A 108 3.22 35.83 11.81
N SER A 109 2.77 36.97 12.33
CA SER A 109 2.17 37.05 13.67
C SER A 109 0.86 36.28 13.74
N ASP A 110 -0.01 36.49 12.75
CA ASP A 110 -1.34 35.87 12.68
C ASP A 110 -1.25 34.34 12.55
N GLU A 111 -0.36 33.85 11.68
CA GLU A 111 -0.14 32.41 11.50
C GLU A 111 0.58 31.78 12.70
N THR A 112 1.39 32.55 13.43
CA THR A 112 1.93 32.11 14.72
C THR A 112 0.82 31.93 15.74
N ASP A 113 0.00 32.96 15.95
CA ASP A 113 -1.10 32.96 16.92
C ASP A 113 -2.19 31.93 16.59
N ARG A 114 -2.38 31.61 15.30
CA ARG A 114 -3.31 30.57 14.86
C ARG A 114 -2.96 29.18 15.42
N ILE A 115 -1.67 28.84 15.51
CA ILE A 115 -1.22 27.52 15.97
C ILE A 115 -0.92 27.52 17.47
N THR A 116 -0.26 28.56 17.99
CA THR A 116 0.15 28.61 19.41
C THR A 116 -0.90 29.26 20.32
N GLY A 117 -2.00 29.77 19.74
CA GLY A 117 -2.97 30.60 20.42
C GLY A 117 -2.42 31.97 20.80
N LYS A 118 -3.22 32.77 21.51
CA LYS A 118 -2.76 34.03 22.13
C LYS A 118 -1.89 33.82 23.38
N SER A 119 -1.70 32.56 23.79
CA SER A 119 -0.74 32.15 24.82
C SER A 119 0.70 32.38 24.34
N LYS A 120 1.61 32.64 25.28
CA LYS A 120 3.07 32.77 25.00
C LYS A 120 3.74 31.42 24.71
N ALA A 121 3.00 30.45 24.18
CA ALA A 121 3.47 29.10 23.86
C ALA A 121 4.28 29.08 22.56
N ILE A 122 5.13 28.06 22.41
CA ILE A 122 5.95 27.81 21.22
C ILE A 122 5.46 26.57 20.48
N SER A 123 5.83 26.43 19.20
CA SER A 123 5.54 25.23 18.42
C SER A 123 6.69 24.91 17.47
N ASN A 124 7.00 23.61 17.32
CA ASN A 124 8.05 23.11 16.44
C ASN A 124 7.62 23.10 14.95
N ILE A 125 6.37 23.41 14.63
CA ILE A 125 5.88 23.44 13.25
C ILE A 125 6.37 24.73 12.56
N PRO A 126 7.26 24.66 11.55
CA PRO A 126 7.84 25.85 10.96
C PRO A 126 6.83 26.64 10.11
N ILE A 127 7.06 27.95 9.98
CA ILE A 127 6.43 28.81 8.98
C ILE A 127 7.38 28.88 7.78
N GLN A 128 6.87 28.66 6.56
CA GLN A 128 7.67 28.78 5.34
C GLN A 128 7.33 30.05 4.57
N LEU A 129 8.35 30.87 4.36
CA LEU A 129 8.28 32.14 3.66
C LEU A 129 9.32 32.18 2.54
N SER A 130 8.87 32.42 1.32
CA SER A 130 9.74 32.68 0.17
C SER A 130 9.73 34.18 -0.15
N ILE A 131 10.91 34.80 -0.20
CA ILE A 131 11.09 36.20 -0.62
C ILE A 131 11.83 36.23 -1.96
N HIS A 132 11.25 36.93 -2.92
CA HIS A 132 11.80 37.14 -4.25
C HIS A 132 12.24 38.60 -4.38
N SER A 133 13.51 38.84 -4.64
CA SER A 133 14.08 40.20 -4.77
C SER A 133 15.35 40.19 -5.62
N PRO A 134 15.66 41.25 -6.40
CA PRO A 134 16.94 41.36 -7.09
C PRO A 134 18.11 41.67 -6.13
N ASN A 135 17.81 42.19 -4.94
CA ASN A 135 18.80 42.69 -3.98
C ASN A 135 19.27 41.63 -2.97
N VAL A 136 18.86 40.37 -3.14
CA VAL A 136 19.23 39.24 -2.26
C VAL A 136 20.03 38.18 -3.01
N VAL A 137 20.71 37.33 -2.26
CA VAL A 137 21.32 36.09 -2.78
C VAL A 137 20.35 34.93 -2.60
N ASN A 138 20.55 33.85 -3.35
CA ASN A 138 19.81 32.62 -3.10
C ASN A 138 20.33 32.01 -1.80
N LEU A 139 19.51 31.98 -0.76
CA LEU A 139 19.92 31.52 0.56
C LEU A 139 18.71 31.04 1.35
N THR A 140 18.89 29.96 2.10
CA THR A 140 17.84 29.43 3.00
C THR A 140 18.31 29.52 4.43
N LEU A 141 17.58 30.32 5.21
CA LEU A 141 17.85 30.64 6.60
C LEU A 141 16.69 30.11 7.46
N ILE A 142 17.00 29.59 8.64
CA ILE A 142 16.01 29.17 9.63
C ILE A 142 16.17 30.07 10.85
N ASP A 143 15.20 30.96 11.07
CA ASP A 143 15.13 31.76 12.31
C ASP A 143 14.55 30.88 13.41
N LEU A 144 15.31 30.72 14.49
CA LEU A 144 14.90 29.94 15.66
C LEU A 144 14.56 30.88 16.83
N PRO A 145 13.67 30.46 17.75
CA PRO A 145 13.41 31.21 18.96
C PRO A 145 14.69 31.56 19.72
N GLY A 146 14.73 32.77 20.28
CA GLY A 146 15.90 33.22 21.03
C GLY A 146 16.04 32.46 22.35
N LEU A 147 17.27 32.06 22.69
CA LEU A 147 17.56 31.40 23.97
C LEU A 147 17.24 32.37 25.13
N THR A 148 16.43 31.92 26.08
CA THR A 148 16.01 32.68 27.28
C THR A 148 16.50 31.97 28.54
N LYS A 149 16.95 32.71 29.55
CA LYS A 149 17.42 32.13 30.82
C LYS A 149 16.34 32.01 31.89
N VAL A 150 15.25 32.76 31.75
CA VAL A 150 14.17 32.86 32.75
C VAL A 150 12.83 32.88 32.03
N ALA A 151 11.85 32.14 32.55
CA ALA A 151 10.47 32.20 32.08
C ALA A 151 9.83 33.51 32.56
N VAL A 152 9.21 34.27 31.65
CA VAL A 152 8.42 35.47 32.00
C VAL A 152 6.98 35.09 32.34
N GLU A 153 6.27 35.97 33.07
CA GLU A 153 4.88 35.74 33.48
C GLU A 153 3.98 35.30 32.30
N GLY A 154 3.28 34.17 32.48
CA GLY A 154 2.42 33.55 31.49
C GLY A 154 3.09 32.52 30.57
N GLN A 155 4.36 32.17 30.79
CA GLN A 155 5.04 31.04 30.15
C GLN A 155 5.12 29.83 31.11
N SER A 156 5.25 28.62 30.56
CA SER A 156 5.52 27.43 31.35
C SER A 156 6.93 27.46 31.94
N GLU A 157 7.16 26.81 33.08
CA GLU A 157 8.51 26.65 33.65
C GLU A 157 9.44 25.85 32.71
N SER A 158 8.87 25.00 31.85
CA SER A 158 9.61 24.20 30.85
C SER A 158 10.09 24.99 29.64
N ILE A 159 9.61 26.23 29.42
CA ILE A 159 9.81 26.95 28.16
C ILE A 159 11.27 27.10 27.75
N VAL A 160 12.16 27.28 28.74
CA VAL A 160 13.61 27.40 28.51
C VAL A 160 14.15 26.12 27.90
N GLN A 161 13.80 24.98 28.50
CA GLN A 161 14.20 23.66 28.00
C GLN A 161 13.54 23.34 26.66
N ASP A 162 12.27 23.72 26.47
CA ASP A 162 11.54 23.48 25.22
C ASP A 162 12.18 24.24 24.05
N ILE A 163 12.61 25.49 24.27
CA ILE A 163 13.34 26.29 23.28
C ILE A 163 14.71 25.68 22.99
N GLU A 164 15.45 25.28 24.03
CA GLU A 164 16.77 24.66 23.86
C GLU A 164 16.66 23.35 23.07
N ASN A 165 15.69 22.49 23.41
CA ASN A 165 15.41 21.25 22.70
C ASN A 165 15.01 21.50 21.25
N MET A 166 14.16 22.51 21.00
CA MET A 166 13.78 22.92 19.66
C MET A 166 15.02 23.35 18.86
N VAL A 167 15.87 24.24 19.41
CA VAL A 167 17.10 24.68 18.74
C VAL A 167 18.02 23.50 18.45
N ARG A 168 18.25 22.61 19.43
CA ARG A 168 19.06 21.38 19.27
C ARG A 168 18.57 20.50 18.14
N SER A 169 17.25 20.29 18.01
CA SER A 169 16.67 19.49 16.93
C SER A 169 17.00 19.98 15.52
N TYR A 170 17.34 21.27 15.35
CA TYR A 170 17.81 21.82 14.08
C TYR A 170 19.34 21.74 13.97
N ILE A 171 20.08 22.13 15.02
CA ILE A 171 21.54 22.28 14.94
C ILE A 171 22.33 20.98 15.15
N GLU A 172 21.75 19.95 15.74
CA GLU A 172 22.38 18.61 15.86
C GLU A 172 22.55 17.95 14.49
N LYS A 173 21.76 18.39 13.49
CA LYS A 173 21.82 17.86 12.13
C LYS A 173 23.18 18.18 11.50
N PRO A 174 23.93 17.18 11.01
CA PRO A 174 25.30 17.39 10.50
C PRO A 174 25.35 18.28 9.26
N ASN A 175 24.24 18.40 8.52
CA ASN A 175 24.13 19.23 7.32
C ASN A 175 23.64 20.66 7.64
N CYS A 176 23.41 20.99 8.91
CA CYS A 176 23.02 22.33 9.34
C CYS A 176 24.27 23.20 9.59
N ILE A 177 24.36 24.33 8.90
CA ILE A 177 25.29 25.41 9.20
C ILE A 177 24.72 26.21 10.36
N ILE A 178 25.54 26.50 11.36
CA ILE A 178 25.13 27.24 12.57
C ILE A 178 25.59 28.68 12.43
N LEU A 179 24.65 29.63 12.45
CA LEU A 179 24.95 31.06 12.51
C LEU A 179 24.77 31.54 13.95
N ALA A 180 25.88 31.63 14.68
CA ALA A 180 25.90 31.97 16.11
C ALA A 180 26.01 33.50 16.29
N ILE A 181 24.89 34.14 16.64
CA ILE A 181 24.78 35.59 16.79
C ILE A 181 24.96 36.00 18.25
N SER A 182 26.00 36.79 18.51
CA SER A 182 26.36 37.31 19.83
C SER A 182 26.48 38.85 19.81
N PRO A 183 26.00 39.57 20.83
CA PRO A 183 26.21 41.01 20.91
C PRO A 183 27.63 41.34 21.39
N ALA A 184 28.28 42.33 20.79
CA ALA A 184 29.65 42.72 21.08
C ALA A 184 29.82 43.48 22.40
N ASN A 185 28.74 44.03 22.95
CA ASN A 185 28.73 44.70 24.24
C ASN A 185 28.64 43.73 25.44
N GLN A 186 28.75 42.42 25.19
CA GLN A 186 28.81 41.39 26.22
C GLN A 186 30.02 40.49 25.95
N ASP A 187 30.55 39.86 27.01
CA ASP A 187 31.64 38.91 26.85
C ASP A 187 31.19 37.67 26.06
N ILE A 188 31.91 37.36 24.99
CA ILE A 188 31.66 36.23 24.12
C ILE A 188 31.71 34.89 24.88
N ALA A 189 32.49 34.80 25.96
CA ALA A 189 32.58 33.61 26.79
C ALA A 189 31.23 33.26 27.48
N THR A 190 30.34 34.24 27.61
CA THR A 190 29.00 34.08 28.21
C THR A 190 27.89 33.87 27.18
N SER A 191 28.24 33.78 25.89
CA SER A 191 27.28 33.65 24.81
C SER A 191 26.62 32.27 24.79
N ASP A 192 25.30 32.24 24.99
CA ASP A 192 24.51 31.01 24.90
C ASP A 192 24.56 30.41 23.49
N ALA A 193 24.72 31.26 22.46
CA ALA A 193 24.81 30.84 21.06
C ALA A 193 26.08 30.01 20.80
N ILE A 194 27.20 30.44 21.38
CA ILE A 194 28.49 29.76 21.22
C ILE A 194 28.54 28.51 22.09
N LYS A 195 27.95 28.57 23.30
CA LYS A 195 27.84 27.40 24.18
C LYS A 195 27.11 26.24 23.48
N ILE A 196 25.90 26.49 22.98
CA ILE A 196 25.09 25.45 22.33
C ILE A 196 25.69 25.00 21.00
N ALA A 197 26.34 25.89 20.25
CA ALA A 197 27.06 25.53 19.03
C ALA A 197 28.24 24.59 19.33
N LYS A 198 29.02 24.86 20.37
CA LYS A 198 30.18 24.03 20.75
C LYS A 198 29.79 22.64 21.23
N GLU A 199 28.62 22.48 21.83
CA GLU A 199 28.09 21.17 22.24
C GLU A 199 27.83 20.25 21.04
N VAL A 200 27.38 20.81 19.90
CA VAL A 200 27.03 20.04 18.69
C VAL A 200 28.06 20.13 17.56
N ASP A 201 28.99 21.08 17.63
CA ASP A 201 30.10 21.31 16.69
C ASP A 201 31.39 21.69 17.47
N PRO A 202 32.03 20.74 18.16
CA PRO A 202 33.21 21.03 18.99
C PRO A 202 34.42 21.53 18.19
N SER A 203 34.56 21.14 16.93
CA SER A 203 35.66 21.56 16.04
C SER A 203 35.39 22.91 15.34
N GLY A 204 34.13 23.39 15.37
CA GLY A 204 33.74 24.65 14.75
C GLY A 204 33.74 24.61 13.22
N GLU A 205 33.57 23.43 12.63
CA GLU A 205 33.67 23.20 11.17
C GLU A 205 32.46 23.73 10.39
N ARG A 206 31.31 23.90 11.05
CA ARG A 206 30.05 24.35 10.43
C ARG A 206 29.42 25.53 11.17
N THR A 207 30.18 26.17 12.05
CA THR A 207 29.72 27.31 12.87
C THR A 207 30.34 28.62 12.37
N PHE A 208 29.48 29.60 12.06
CA PHE A 208 29.83 30.98 11.71
C PHE A 208 29.49 31.90 12.88
N GLY A 209 30.46 32.70 13.31
CA GLY A 209 30.27 33.68 14.37
C GLY A 209 29.84 35.03 13.82
N VAL A 210 28.79 35.62 14.39
CA VAL A 210 28.34 36.98 14.05
C VAL A 210 28.33 37.84 15.30
N LEU A 211 29.01 38.99 15.22
CA LEU A 211 28.99 40.00 16.26
C LEU A 211 28.07 41.15 15.87
N THR A 212 27.09 41.44 16.71
CA THR A 212 26.17 42.59 16.54
C THR A 212 26.47 43.68 17.55
N LYS A 213 25.88 44.87 17.41
CA LYS A 213 25.97 45.96 18.40
C LYS A 213 27.40 46.45 18.68
N LEU A 214 28.28 46.41 17.68
CA LEU A 214 29.65 46.93 17.79
C LEU A 214 29.68 48.45 18.08
N ASP A 215 28.64 49.16 17.65
CA ASP A 215 28.41 50.58 17.88
C ASP A 215 28.01 50.93 19.32
N LEU A 216 27.60 49.94 20.11
CA LEU A 216 27.17 50.09 21.50
C LEU A 216 28.20 49.59 22.52
N MET A 217 29.44 49.37 22.08
CA MET A 217 30.55 49.01 22.96
C MET A 217 31.00 50.19 23.82
N ASP A 218 31.54 49.88 25.00
CA ASP A 218 32.08 50.90 25.90
C ASP A 218 33.27 51.60 25.25
N LYS A 219 33.30 52.94 25.35
CA LYS A 219 34.38 53.75 24.76
C LYS A 219 35.74 53.29 25.31
N GLY A 220 36.66 53.00 24.39
CA GLY A 220 38.00 52.48 24.72
C GLY A 220 38.10 50.94 24.70
N THR A 221 37.00 50.24 24.45
CA THR A 221 36.99 48.79 24.17
C THR A 221 36.76 48.52 22.68
N ASN A 222 37.18 47.37 22.18
CA ASN A 222 36.93 46.93 20.81
C ASN A 222 36.80 45.40 20.76
N ALA A 223 36.25 44.89 19.66
CA ALA A 223 36.05 43.45 19.43
C ALA A 223 37.01 42.88 18.38
N VAL A 224 38.15 43.54 18.10
CA VAL A 224 39.08 43.15 17.03
C VAL A 224 39.62 41.74 17.26
N ASP A 225 40.00 41.40 18.50
CA ASP A 225 40.54 40.08 18.83
C ASP A 225 39.51 38.94 18.65
N VAL A 226 38.21 39.24 18.77
CA VAL A 226 37.15 38.28 18.48
C VAL A 226 36.95 38.17 16.97
N LEU A 227 36.87 39.30 16.26
CA LEU A 227 36.69 39.35 14.80
C LEU A 227 37.85 38.69 14.02
N GLU A 228 39.07 38.81 14.54
CA GLU A 228 40.26 38.14 13.99
C GLU A 228 40.40 36.68 14.43
N GLY A 229 39.49 36.18 15.28
CA GLY A 229 39.47 34.80 15.75
C GLY A 229 40.56 34.44 16.76
N LYS A 230 41.20 35.44 17.39
CA LYS A 230 42.24 35.24 18.41
C LYS A 230 41.66 34.82 19.76
N HIS A 231 40.55 35.44 20.17
CA HIS A 231 39.91 35.16 21.46
C HIS A 231 39.05 33.88 21.43
N TYR A 232 38.31 33.66 20.35
CA TYR A 232 37.55 32.42 20.12
C TYR A 232 37.73 31.98 18.66
N ARG A 233 38.46 30.87 18.48
CA ARG A 233 38.83 30.37 17.15
C ARG A 233 37.72 29.48 16.58
N LEU A 234 37.15 29.91 15.47
CA LEU A 234 36.28 29.11 14.60
C LEU A 234 37.05 28.74 13.32
N GLN A 235 36.60 27.71 12.59
CA GLN A 235 37.16 27.41 11.26
C GLN A 235 36.70 28.43 10.21
N HIS A 236 35.54 29.06 10.45
CA HIS A 236 34.99 30.12 9.62
C HIS A 236 35.21 31.51 10.26
N PRO A 237 35.30 32.58 9.45
CA PRO A 237 35.56 33.91 9.97
C PRO A 237 34.39 34.45 10.80
N TRP A 238 34.72 35.30 11.76
CA TRP A 238 33.74 36.13 12.46
C TRP A 238 33.34 37.32 11.61
N VAL A 239 32.04 37.64 11.57
CA VAL A 239 31.51 38.78 10.83
C VAL A 239 30.83 39.76 11.78
N GLY A 240 31.32 41.00 11.78
CA GLY A 240 30.72 42.12 12.49
C GLY A 240 29.59 42.75 11.69
N ILE A 241 28.47 43.04 12.35
CA ILE A 241 27.29 43.67 11.76
C ILE A 241 26.83 44.82 12.65
N VAL A 242 26.60 45.98 12.04
CA VAL A 242 26.01 47.14 12.70
C VAL A 242 24.60 47.32 12.17
N ASN A 243 23.62 47.11 13.05
CA ASN A 243 22.21 47.18 12.71
C ASN A 243 21.64 48.57 13.05
N ARG A 244 20.43 48.86 12.56
CA ARG A 244 19.67 50.05 12.97
C ARG A 244 19.46 50.07 14.49
N SER A 245 19.62 51.26 15.08
CA SER A 245 19.26 51.50 16.47
C SER A 245 17.74 51.48 16.65
N GLN A 246 17.26 51.35 17.89
CA GLN A 246 15.82 51.46 18.17
C GLN A 246 15.25 52.82 17.72
N ALA A 247 16.04 53.88 17.78
CA ALA A 247 15.64 55.20 17.29
C ALA A 247 15.49 55.22 15.76
N ASP A 248 16.39 54.56 15.03
CA ASP A 248 16.30 54.44 13.57
C ASP A 248 15.08 53.61 13.15
N ILE A 249 14.78 52.54 13.89
CA ILE A 249 13.58 51.70 13.67
C ILE A 249 12.30 52.52 13.90
N ASN A 250 12.23 53.28 15.00
CA ASN A 250 11.07 54.13 15.30
C ASN A 250 10.87 55.24 14.25
N LYS A 251 11.97 55.68 13.62
CA LYS A 251 11.95 56.66 12.51
C LYS A 251 11.73 56.02 11.13
N ASN A 252 11.54 54.70 11.06
CA ASN A 252 11.40 53.94 9.82
C ASN A 252 12.51 54.24 8.80
N VAL A 253 13.77 54.32 9.27
CA VAL A 253 14.93 54.53 8.39
C VAL A 253 15.04 53.37 7.41
N ASP A 254 15.15 53.67 6.11
CA ASP A 254 15.27 52.67 5.05
C ASP A 254 16.50 51.76 5.28
N MET A 255 16.34 50.48 4.97
CA MET A 255 17.41 49.49 5.06
C MET A 255 18.59 49.79 4.13
N ILE A 256 18.34 50.41 2.97
CA ILE A 256 19.42 50.83 2.06
C ILE A 256 20.33 51.86 2.75
N ILE A 257 19.72 52.81 3.46
CA ILE A 257 20.46 53.82 4.23
C ILE A 257 21.19 53.16 5.40
N ALA A 258 20.57 52.18 6.05
CA ALA A 258 21.20 51.43 7.15
C ALA A 258 22.46 50.67 6.68
N ARG A 259 22.39 49.97 5.55
CA ARG A 259 23.56 49.28 4.96
C ARG A 259 24.67 50.25 4.57
N LYS A 260 24.31 51.43 4.06
CA LYS A 260 25.30 52.48 3.76
C LYS A 260 25.99 52.97 5.03
N LYS A 261 25.22 53.25 6.10
CA LYS A 261 25.76 53.63 7.41
C LYS A 261 26.65 52.54 8.01
N GLU A 262 26.28 51.28 7.86
CA GLU A 262 27.10 50.14 8.29
C GLU A 262 28.46 50.14 7.58
N ARG A 263 28.47 50.32 6.26
CA ARG A 263 29.70 50.40 5.48
C ARG A 263 30.56 51.59 5.91
N GLU A 264 29.95 52.77 6.02
CA GLU A 264 30.62 53.99 6.50
C GLU A 264 31.20 53.78 7.90
N TYR A 265 30.50 53.10 8.81
CA TYR A 265 30.99 52.77 10.15
C TYR A 265 32.29 51.96 10.08
N PHE A 266 32.31 50.86 9.33
CA PHE A 266 33.50 50.02 9.24
C PHE A 266 34.66 50.69 8.51
N GLU A 267 34.38 51.49 7.47
CA GLU A 267 35.41 52.22 6.71
C GLU A 267 36.04 53.37 7.51
N THR A 268 35.26 54.05 8.35
CA THR A 268 35.72 55.23 9.11
C THR A 268 36.21 54.90 10.52
N SER A 269 35.93 53.69 11.02
CA SER A 269 36.36 53.26 12.35
C SER A 269 37.88 53.05 12.41
N PRO A 270 38.61 53.68 13.34
CA PRO A 270 40.06 53.52 13.46
C PRO A 270 40.46 52.09 13.84
N GLU A 271 39.64 51.37 14.60
CA GLU A 271 39.91 50.01 15.05
C GLU A 271 39.52 48.92 14.03
N TYR A 272 38.52 49.18 13.18
CA TYR A 272 37.94 48.17 12.28
C TYR A 272 38.22 48.42 10.78
N GLY A 273 38.83 49.54 10.42
CA GLY A 273 39.07 49.94 9.02
C GLY A 273 39.79 48.89 8.18
N HIS A 274 40.77 48.17 8.75
CA HIS A 274 41.49 47.10 8.02
C HIS A 274 40.61 45.87 7.75
N LEU A 275 39.53 45.69 8.51
CA LEU A 275 38.59 44.58 8.38
C LEU A 275 37.35 44.94 7.55
N ALA A 276 37.15 46.20 7.15
CA ALA A 276 35.91 46.67 6.54
C ALA A 276 35.39 45.81 5.37
N HIS A 277 36.29 45.29 4.52
CA HIS A 277 35.94 44.43 3.38
C HIS A 277 35.42 43.02 3.76
N LYS A 278 35.56 42.60 5.03
CA LYS A 278 35.09 41.32 5.60
C LYS A 278 33.96 41.50 6.62
N MET A 279 33.34 42.67 6.65
CA MET A 279 32.31 43.02 7.62
C MET A 279 31.00 43.41 6.91
N GLY A 280 29.91 43.40 7.68
CA GLY A 280 28.60 43.85 7.25
C GLY A 280 27.67 42.77 6.72
N ALA A 281 26.39 43.12 6.62
CA ALA A 281 25.32 42.17 6.28
C ALA A 281 25.42 41.64 4.83
N GLU A 282 25.87 42.48 3.88
CA GLU A 282 26.05 42.07 2.47
C GLU A 282 27.18 41.04 2.32
N TYR A 283 28.30 41.24 3.04
CA TYR A 283 29.40 40.30 3.06
C TYR A 283 28.96 38.96 3.69
N LEU A 284 28.24 39.01 4.82
CA LEU A 284 27.71 37.80 5.47
C LEU A 284 26.81 37.00 4.52
N ALA A 285 25.87 37.67 3.84
CA ALA A 285 24.95 37.01 2.93
C ALA A 285 25.69 36.29 1.80
N LYS A 286 26.70 36.95 1.21
CA LYS A 286 27.55 36.37 0.16
C LYS A 286 28.36 35.18 0.69
N LEU A 287 29.01 35.33 1.85
CA LEU A 287 29.80 34.28 2.49
C LEU A 287 28.95 33.02 2.77
N LEU A 288 27.75 33.19 3.33
CA LEU A 288 26.84 32.08 3.61
C LEU A 288 26.33 31.42 2.33
N SER A 289 26.03 32.20 1.29
CA SER A 289 25.60 31.67 -0.01
C SER A 289 26.68 30.82 -0.67
N GLU A 290 27.93 31.31 -0.71
CA GLU A 290 29.07 30.58 -1.29
C GLU A 290 29.37 29.30 -0.50
N HIS A 291 29.37 29.37 0.83
CA HIS A 291 29.60 28.20 1.67
C HIS A 291 28.48 27.17 1.56
N LEU A 292 27.21 27.61 1.57
CA LEU A 292 26.06 26.72 1.41
C LEU A 292 26.13 25.96 0.09
N GLU A 293 26.56 26.59 -0.99
CA GLU A 293 26.73 25.93 -2.29
C GLU A 293 27.79 24.83 -2.25
N VAL A 294 28.96 25.09 -1.65
CA VAL A 294 30.03 24.09 -1.52
C VAL A 294 29.51 22.86 -0.76
N VAL A 295 28.78 23.09 0.33
CA VAL A 295 28.17 22.03 1.14
C VAL A 295 27.11 21.26 0.34
N ILE A 296 26.22 21.95 -0.38
CA ILE A 296 25.21 21.32 -1.25
C ILE A 296 25.90 20.41 -2.27
N ARG A 297 26.92 20.92 -2.96
CA ARG A 297 27.61 20.17 -4.02
C ARG A 297 28.29 18.90 -3.49
N GLN A 298 28.93 18.98 -2.32
CA GLN A 298 29.56 17.82 -1.68
C GLN A 298 28.53 16.77 -1.24
N ARG A 299 27.31 17.19 -0.89
CA ARG A 299 26.25 16.31 -0.36
C ARG A 299 25.30 15.74 -1.40
N ILE A 300 25.22 16.31 -2.61
CA ILE A 300 24.34 15.80 -3.68
C ILE A 300 24.45 14.29 -3.89
N PRO A 301 25.65 13.67 -3.98
CA PRO A 301 25.74 12.22 -4.16
C PRO A 301 25.07 11.41 -3.05
N SER A 302 25.23 11.84 -1.79
CA SER A 302 24.56 11.20 -0.65
C SER A 302 23.05 11.42 -0.64
N ILE A 303 22.57 12.58 -1.10
CA ILE A 303 21.14 12.88 -1.23
C ILE A 303 20.52 12.00 -2.32
N ILE A 304 21.18 11.84 -3.47
CA ILE A 304 20.72 10.94 -4.56
C ILE A 304 20.65 9.50 -4.05
N ALA A 305 21.67 9.03 -3.33
CA ALA A 305 21.67 7.68 -2.76
C ALA A 305 20.50 7.46 -1.79
N LEU A 306 20.22 8.45 -0.92
CA LEU A 306 19.07 8.41 -0.01
C LEU A 306 17.74 8.37 -0.79
N ILE A 307 17.58 9.23 -1.80
CA ILE A 307 16.36 9.27 -2.63
C ILE A 307 16.12 7.94 -3.32
N ASN A 308 17.15 7.35 -3.95
CA ASN A 308 17.02 6.07 -4.63
C ASN A 308 16.67 4.95 -3.65
N LYS A 309 17.33 4.90 -2.50
CA LYS A 309 17.01 3.93 -1.44
C LYS A 309 15.55 4.04 -1.00
N THR A 310 15.06 5.26 -0.74
CA THR A 310 13.66 5.48 -0.35
C THR A 310 12.68 5.15 -1.47
N ILE A 311 13.03 5.41 -2.74
CA ILE A 311 12.23 4.98 -3.91
C ILE A 311 12.08 3.46 -3.92
N ASP A 312 13.17 2.72 -3.69
CA ASP A 312 13.15 1.26 -3.67
C ASP A 312 12.30 0.71 -2.51
N GLU A 313 12.43 1.29 -1.31
CA GLU A 313 11.61 0.96 -0.14
C GLU A 313 10.11 1.21 -0.41
N LEU A 314 9.77 2.36 -0.99
CA LEU A 314 8.38 2.71 -1.33
C LEU A 314 7.81 1.81 -2.43
N ASN A 315 8.60 1.46 -3.45
CA ASN A 315 8.19 0.50 -4.48
C ASN A 315 7.93 -0.88 -3.88
N ALA A 316 8.83 -1.38 -3.01
CA ALA A 316 8.66 -2.67 -2.36
C ALA A 316 7.41 -2.72 -1.47
N GLU A 317 7.12 -1.63 -0.74
CA GLU A 317 5.88 -1.53 0.05
C GLU A 317 4.64 -1.50 -0.85
N LEU A 318 4.65 -0.73 -1.94
CA LEU A 318 3.56 -0.67 -2.91
C LEU A 318 3.32 -2.00 -3.64
N ASP A 319 4.39 -2.74 -3.96
CA ASP A 319 4.25 -4.06 -4.59
C ASP A 319 3.67 -5.09 -3.60
N ARG A 320 3.94 -4.94 -2.29
CA ARG A 320 3.35 -5.78 -1.24
C ARG A 320 1.87 -5.49 -0.98
N ILE A 321 1.47 -4.23 -0.93
CA ILE A 321 0.06 -3.82 -0.65
C ILE A 321 -0.79 -3.70 -1.92
N GLY A 322 -0.17 -3.87 -3.09
CA GLY A 322 -0.75 -3.65 -4.41
C GLY A 322 -0.68 -2.17 -4.84
N ARG A 323 -0.57 -1.94 -6.15
CA ARG A 323 -0.55 -0.58 -6.73
C ARG A 323 -1.95 0.02 -6.83
N PRO A 324 -2.07 1.36 -6.87
CA PRO A 324 -3.36 2.03 -7.08
C PRO A 324 -3.96 1.57 -8.42
N ILE A 325 -5.25 1.27 -8.42
CA ILE A 325 -5.97 0.95 -9.66
C ILE A 325 -6.27 2.27 -10.37
N ALA A 326 -6.05 2.32 -11.68
CA ALA A 326 -6.39 3.49 -12.46
C ALA A 326 -7.91 3.70 -12.47
N VAL A 327 -8.32 4.97 -12.50
CA VAL A 327 -9.74 5.37 -12.34
C VAL A 327 -10.57 5.10 -13.60
N ASP A 328 -9.94 4.69 -14.71
CA ASP A 328 -10.66 4.39 -15.94
C ASP A 328 -11.33 3.01 -15.89
N SER A 329 -12.49 2.90 -16.55
CA SER A 329 -13.28 1.67 -16.56
C SER A 329 -12.56 0.51 -17.24
N GLY A 330 -11.65 0.79 -18.18
CA GLY A 330 -10.85 -0.22 -18.88
C GLY A 330 -9.86 -0.90 -17.94
N ALA A 331 -9.14 -0.12 -17.14
CA ALA A 331 -8.21 -0.62 -16.13
C ALA A 331 -8.94 -1.40 -15.03
N GLN A 332 -10.08 -0.90 -14.53
CA GLN A 332 -10.90 -1.63 -13.55
C GLN A 332 -11.34 -3.00 -14.09
N LEU A 333 -11.83 -3.05 -15.32
CA LEU A 333 -12.21 -4.31 -15.98
C LEU A 333 -11.00 -5.24 -16.14
N TYR A 334 -9.87 -4.72 -16.58
CA TYR A 334 -8.63 -5.49 -16.73
C TYR A 334 -8.22 -6.12 -15.40
N THR A 335 -8.21 -5.34 -14.31
CA THR A 335 -7.87 -5.84 -12.97
C THR A 335 -8.84 -6.94 -12.52
N ILE A 336 -10.15 -6.77 -12.70
CA ILE A 336 -11.12 -7.81 -12.35
C ILE A 336 -10.84 -9.11 -13.13
N LEU A 337 -10.58 -9.01 -14.43
CA LEU A 337 -10.30 -10.17 -15.28
C LEU A 337 -8.97 -10.85 -14.93
N GLU A 338 -7.96 -10.10 -14.54
CA GLU A 338 -6.68 -10.62 -14.05
C GLU A 338 -6.87 -11.44 -12.78
N MET A 339 -7.62 -10.92 -11.81
CA MET A 339 -7.97 -11.62 -10.57
C MET A 339 -8.75 -12.92 -10.83
N CYS A 340 -9.67 -12.89 -11.80
CA CYS A 340 -10.41 -14.08 -12.19
C CYS A 340 -9.50 -15.14 -12.83
N ARG A 341 -8.52 -14.74 -13.65
CA ARG A 341 -7.53 -15.66 -14.24
C ARG A 341 -6.63 -16.27 -13.18
N ALA A 342 -6.21 -15.49 -12.18
CA ALA A 342 -5.44 -15.99 -11.05
C ALA A 342 -6.24 -17.03 -10.25
N PHE A 343 -7.50 -16.74 -9.94
CA PHE A 343 -8.41 -17.72 -9.33
C PHE A 343 -8.58 -18.98 -10.19
N ASP A 344 -8.86 -18.84 -11.49
CA ASP A 344 -9.04 -19.97 -12.42
C ASP A 344 -7.79 -20.86 -12.47
N LYS A 345 -6.60 -20.25 -12.47
CA LYS A 345 -5.32 -20.98 -12.42
C LYS A 345 -5.21 -21.80 -11.14
N VAL A 346 -5.40 -21.16 -9.98
CA VAL A 346 -5.33 -21.82 -8.67
C VAL A 346 -6.37 -22.94 -8.56
N PHE A 347 -7.60 -22.71 -9.04
CA PHE A 347 -8.66 -23.72 -9.04
C PHE A 347 -8.30 -24.93 -9.91
N LYS A 348 -7.77 -24.71 -11.12
CA LYS A 348 -7.29 -25.78 -12.00
C LYS A 348 -6.17 -26.59 -11.36
N GLU A 349 -5.22 -25.95 -10.69
CA GLU A 349 -4.15 -26.64 -9.95
C GLU A 349 -4.70 -27.53 -8.82
N HIS A 350 -5.76 -27.09 -8.12
CA HIS A 350 -6.43 -27.91 -7.10
C HIS A 350 -7.15 -29.14 -7.67
N ILE A 351 -7.57 -29.09 -8.94
CA ILE A 351 -8.20 -30.21 -9.65
C ILE A 351 -7.15 -31.14 -10.26
N ASP A 352 -6.15 -30.61 -10.99
CA ASP A 352 -5.26 -31.39 -11.87
C ASP A 352 -4.11 -32.09 -11.15
N GLY A 353 -3.56 -31.54 -10.06
CA GLY A 353 -2.53 -32.25 -9.29
C GLY A 353 -1.53 -31.37 -8.55
N GLY A 354 -1.29 -31.75 -7.29
CA GLY A 354 -0.41 -31.10 -6.31
C GLY A 354 -1.02 -31.02 -4.89
N ARG A 355 -2.33 -31.23 -4.77
CA ARG A 355 -3.14 -31.12 -3.53
C ARG A 355 -4.23 -32.20 -3.49
N PRO A 356 -4.84 -32.54 -2.33
CA PRO A 356 -5.77 -33.68 -2.16
C PRO A 356 -7.15 -33.54 -2.86
N GLY A 357 -7.33 -32.62 -3.81
CA GLY A 357 -8.62 -32.37 -4.45
C GLY A 357 -9.03 -33.46 -5.45
N GLY A 358 -8.18 -33.74 -6.44
CA GLY A 358 -8.42 -34.81 -7.42
C GLY A 358 -8.50 -36.20 -6.78
N ASP A 359 -7.67 -36.47 -5.78
CA ASP A 359 -7.66 -37.73 -5.03
C ASP A 359 -9.00 -38.02 -4.34
N LYS A 360 -9.64 -37.00 -3.76
CA LYS A 360 -10.99 -37.15 -3.18
C LYS A 360 -12.03 -37.57 -4.21
N ILE A 361 -11.92 -37.10 -5.46
CA ILE A 361 -12.84 -37.49 -6.54
C ILE A 361 -12.65 -38.97 -6.89
N TYR A 362 -11.40 -39.45 -6.99
CA TYR A 362 -11.12 -40.89 -7.13
C TYR A 362 -11.69 -41.69 -5.96
N GLY A 363 -11.55 -41.18 -4.73
CA GLY A 363 -12.16 -41.81 -3.55
C GLY A 363 -13.69 -42.00 -3.65
N VAL A 364 -14.41 -41.08 -4.32
CA VAL A 364 -15.85 -41.26 -4.58
C VAL A 364 -16.08 -42.41 -5.56
N PHE A 365 -15.34 -42.47 -6.65
CA PHE A 365 -15.57 -43.44 -7.73
C PHE A 365 -15.02 -44.84 -7.45
N ASP A 366 -13.88 -44.95 -6.79
CA ASP A 366 -13.18 -46.22 -6.57
C ASP A 366 -13.59 -46.88 -5.26
N ASN A 367 -14.04 -46.10 -4.26
CA ASN A 367 -14.43 -46.61 -2.94
C ASN A 367 -15.92 -46.46 -2.67
N GLN A 368 -16.48 -45.25 -2.73
CA GLN A 368 -17.85 -44.99 -2.27
C GLN A 368 -18.91 -45.60 -3.21
N LEU A 369 -18.80 -45.35 -4.52
CA LEU A 369 -19.75 -45.89 -5.51
C LEU A 369 -19.76 -47.43 -5.50
N PRO A 370 -18.62 -48.14 -5.59
CA PRO A 370 -18.62 -49.60 -5.59
C PRO A 370 -19.13 -50.18 -4.26
N ALA A 371 -18.84 -49.54 -3.12
CA ALA A 371 -19.39 -49.95 -1.83
C ALA A 371 -20.91 -49.74 -1.75
N ALA A 372 -21.44 -48.66 -2.33
CA ALA A 372 -22.87 -48.39 -2.39
C ALA A 372 -23.60 -49.40 -3.29
N LEU A 373 -23.02 -49.73 -4.45
CA LEU A 373 -23.57 -50.75 -5.36
C LEU A 373 -23.62 -52.14 -4.73
N LYS A 374 -22.60 -52.53 -3.95
CA LYS A 374 -22.58 -53.81 -3.21
C LYS A 374 -23.63 -53.94 -2.11
N LYS A 375 -24.13 -52.81 -1.59
CA LYS A 375 -25.14 -52.77 -0.50
C LYS A 375 -26.58 -52.80 -1.01
N LEU A 376 -26.79 -52.89 -2.32
CA LEU A 376 -28.13 -52.90 -2.90
C LEU A 376 -28.89 -54.19 -2.52
N PRO A 377 -30.19 -54.10 -2.20
CA PRO A 377 -30.95 -55.21 -1.61
C PRO A 377 -31.43 -56.23 -2.67
N PHE A 378 -30.57 -56.66 -3.59
CA PHE A 378 -30.94 -57.57 -4.68
C PHE A 378 -31.41 -58.93 -4.16
N ASP A 379 -30.80 -59.48 -3.11
CA ASP A 379 -31.20 -60.76 -2.52
C ASP A 379 -32.65 -60.74 -2.01
N ARG A 380 -33.09 -59.59 -1.46
CA ARG A 380 -34.46 -59.40 -1.00
C ARG A 380 -35.42 -59.29 -2.18
N HIS A 381 -35.04 -58.54 -3.22
CA HIS A 381 -35.86 -58.34 -4.41
C HIS A 381 -35.99 -59.62 -5.25
N LEU A 382 -34.94 -60.43 -5.33
CA LEU A 382 -34.88 -61.69 -6.07
C LEU A 382 -35.22 -62.92 -5.20
N SER A 383 -35.82 -62.71 -4.03
CA SER A 383 -36.33 -63.81 -3.20
C SER A 383 -37.40 -64.61 -3.93
N ILE A 384 -37.43 -65.94 -3.73
CA ILE A 384 -38.35 -66.86 -4.44
C ILE A 384 -39.80 -66.39 -4.35
N LYS A 385 -40.24 -65.95 -3.16
CA LYS A 385 -41.60 -65.42 -2.93
C LYS A 385 -41.89 -64.19 -3.79
N ASN A 386 -40.93 -63.28 -3.93
CA ASN A 386 -41.12 -62.08 -4.74
C ASN A 386 -41.04 -62.38 -6.24
N VAL A 387 -40.13 -63.25 -6.67
CA VAL A 387 -40.04 -63.71 -8.06
C VAL A 387 -41.35 -64.36 -8.49
N GLN A 388 -41.89 -65.28 -7.68
CA GLN A 388 -43.18 -65.93 -7.95
C GLN A 388 -44.30 -64.90 -8.11
N ARG A 389 -44.39 -63.95 -7.17
CA ARG A 389 -45.40 -62.89 -7.20
C ARG A 389 -45.29 -62.04 -8.47
N VAL A 390 -44.11 -61.50 -8.76
CA VAL A 390 -43.90 -60.58 -9.89
C VAL A 390 -44.11 -61.28 -11.23
N VAL A 391 -43.63 -62.52 -11.39
CA VAL A 391 -43.83 -63.32 -12.61
C VAL A 391 -45.32 -63.63 -12.82
N THR A 392 -46.01 -64.11 -11.77
CA THR A 392 -47.44 -64.43 -11.86
C THR A 392 -48.30 -63.18 -12.15
N GLU A 393 -47.96 -62.04 -11.54
CA GLU A 393 -48.63 -60.76 -11.78
C GLU A 393 -48.36 -60.20 -13.18
N ALA A 394 -47.17 -60.42 -13.73
CA ALA A 394 -46.78 -59.89 -15.04
C ALA A 394 -47.35 -60.71 -16.20
N ASP A 395 -47.39 -62.04 -16.07
CA ASP A 395 -47.77 -62.93 -17.16
C ASP A 395 -49.24 -63.43 -17.08
N GLY A 396 -49.91 -63.27 -15.94
CA GLY A 396 -51.36 -63.50 -15.81
C GLY A 396 -51.78 -64.98 -15.71
N TYR A 397 -53.01 -65.29 -16.14
CA TYR A 397 -53.66 -66.61 -15.93
C TYR A 397 -53.27 -67.69 -16.96
N GLN A 398 -52.53 -67.33 -18.01
CA GLN A 398 -52.17 -68.27 -19.08
C GLN A 398 -50.93 -69.10 -18.69
N PRO A 399 -50.98 -70.44 -18.78
CA PRO A 399 -49.80 -71.27 -18.55
C PRO A 399 -48.77 -71.08 -19.67
N HIS A 400 -47.52 -70.84 -19.26
CA HIS A 400 -46.38 -70.58 -20.13
C HIS A 400 -45.94 -71.85 -20.88
N LEU A 401 -45.99 -71.82 -22.22
CA LEU A 401 -45.35 -72.83 -23.09
C LEU A 401 -43.89 -72.46 -23.42
N ILE A 402 -43.50 -71.18 -23.22
CA ILE A 402 -42.17 -70.58 -23.48
C ILE A 402 -41.81 -69.69 -22.26
N ALA A 403 -40.53 -69.41 -22.00
CA ALA A 403 -40.04 -68.63 -20.85
C ALA A 403 -40.82 -67.31 -20.58
N PRO A 404 -41.07 -66.94 -19.29
CA PRO A 404 -41.91 -65.79 -18.88
C PRO A 404 -41.23 -64.42 -19.10
N GLU A 405 -41.26 -63.91 -20.33
CA GLU A 405 -40.56 -62.68 -20.75
C GLU A 405 -40.97 -61.43 -19.95
N GLN A 406 -42.28 -61.23 -19.69
CA GLN A 406 -42.74 -60.03 -18.99
C GLN A 406 -42.37 -60.06 -17.52
N GLY A 407 -42.40 -61.24 -16.89
CA GLY A 407 -41.87 -61.46 -15.55
C GLY A 407 -40.39 -61.10 -15.44
N TYR A 408 -39.55 -61.51 -16.39
CA TYR A 408 -38.14 -61.13 -16.45
C TYR A 408 -37.97 -59.60 -16.57
N ARG A 409 -38.70 -58.97 -17.50
CA ARG A 409 -38.62 -57.52 -17.71
C ARG A 409 -38.97 -56.73 -16.45
N ARG A 410 -40.07 -57.06 -15.77
CA ARG A 410 -40.49 -56.40 -14.53
C ARG A 410 -39.49 -56.59 -13.38
N LEU A 411 -38.93 -57.79 -13.24
CA LEU A 411 -37.91 -58.06 -12.22
C LEU A 411 -36.63 -57.25 -12.47
N ILE A 412 -36.20 -57.15 -13.72
CA ILE A 412 -35.02 -56.38 -14.11
C ILE A 412 -35.27 -54.89 -13.90
N GLU A 413 -36.38 -54.33 -14.38
CA GLU A 413 -36.75 -52.93 -14.16
C GLU A 413 -36.76 -52.56 -12.66
N GLY A 414 -37.33 -53.42 -11.82
CA GLY A 414 -37.34 -53.23 -10.36
C GLY A 414 -35.93 -53.21 -9.75
N CYS A 415 -35.04 -54.09 -10.21
CA CYS A 415 -33.64 -54.10 -9.79
C CYS A 415 -32.88 -52.85 -10.29
N LEU A 416 -33.11 -52.43 -11.52
CA LEU A 416 -32.44 -51.28 -12.13
C LEU A 416 -32.78 -49.95 -11.45
N GLY A 417 -34.01 -49.80 -10.93
CA GLY A 417 -34.41 -48.64 -10.16
C GLY A 417 -33.52 -48.36 -8.93
N TYR A 418 -32.95 -49.40 -8.31
CA TYR A 418 -32.07 -49.24 -7.14
C TYR A 418 -30.72 -48.58 -7.46
N PHE A 419 -30.26 -48.59 -8.72
CA PHE A 419 -29.00 -47.96 -9.12
C PHE A 419 -29.08 -46.43 -9.12
N LYS A 420 -30.28 -45.84 -9.25
CA LYS A 420 -30.46 -44.37 -9.28
C LYS A 420 -29.94 -43.72 -8.00
N GLY A 421 -30.19 -44.33 -6.84
CA GLY A 421 -29.77 -43.80 -5.53
C GLY A 421 -28.23 -43.65 -5.41
N PRO A 422 -27.44 -44.73 -5.57
CA PRO A 422 -25.97 -44.66 -5.55
C PRO A 422 -25.39 -43.73 -6.62
N ALA A 423 -26.02 -43.66 -7.79
CA ALA A 423 -25.57 -42.83 -8.89
C ALA A 423 -25.76 -41.33 -8.58
N ASP A 424 -26.92 -40.96 -8.04
CA ASP A 424 -27.23 -39.62 -7.54
C ASP A 424 -26.33 -39.23 -6.35
N ALA A 425 -26.08 -40.16 -5.44
CA ALA A 425 -25.17 -39.93 -4.31
C ALA A 425 -23.73 -39.64 -4.77
N SER A 426 -23.29 -40.27 -5.87
CA SER A 426 -21.97 -40.02 -6.46
C SER A 426 -21.89 -38.62 -7.10
N VAL A 427 -22.97 -38.18 -7.76
CA VAL A 427 -23.11 -36.81 -8.28
C VAL A 427 -22.99 -35.80 -7.14
N ASP A 428 -23.69 -36.03 -6.02
CA ASP A 428 -23.68 -35.14 -4.86
C ASP A 428 -22.33 -35.11 -4.14
N ALA A 429 -21.68 -36.26 -3.99
CA ALA A 429 -20.36 -36.35 -3.37
C ALA A 429 -19.30 -35.56 -4.18
N VAL A 430 -19.30 -35.68 -5.51
CA VAL A 430 -18.38 -34.90 -6.37
C VAL A 430 -18.67 -33.41 -6.31
N HIS A 431 -19.95 -33.01 -6.32
CA HIS A 431 -20.34 -31.60 -6.18
C HIS A 431 -19.81 -30.97 -4.89
N LEU A 432 -19.92 -31.67 -3.76
CA LEU A 432 -19.39 -31.21 -2.48
C LEU A 432 -17.86 -31.02 -2.52
N VAL A 433 -17.14 -31.94 -3.16
CA VAL A 433 -15.69 -31.81 -3.36
C VAL A 433 -15.39 -30.56 -4.18
N LEU A 434 -16.08 -30.33 -5.30
CA LEU A 434 -15.87 -29.15 -6.14
C LEU A 434 -16.15 -27.84 -5.40
N LYS A 435 -17.20 -27.76 -4.57
CA LYS A 435 -17.47 -26.59 -3.72
C LYS A 435 -16.35 -26.35 -2.70
N GLU A 436 -15.81 -27.41 -2.10
CA GLU A 436 -14.65 -27.31 -1.19
C GLU A 436 -13.42 -26.76 -1.94
N LEU A 437 -13.18 -27.18 -3.18
CA LEU A 437 -12.08 -26.68 -4.00
C LEU A 437 -12.24 -25.22 -4.38
N VAL A 438 -13.45 -24.77 -4.73
CA VAL A 438 -13.73 -23.34 -4.95
C VAL A 438 -13.38 -22.54 -3.69
N ARG A 439 -13.83 -22.97 -2.51
CA ARG A 439 -13.52 -22.28 -1.25
C ARG A 439 -12.01 -22.21 -0.98
N LYS A 440 -11.27 -23.30 -1.24
CA LYS A 440 -9.81 -23.34 -1.09
C LYS A 440 -9.09 -22.46 -2.09
N ALA A 441 -9.54 -22.44 -3.35
CA ALA A 441 -8.97 -21.60 -4.38
C ALA A 441 -9.16 -20.11 -4.05
N VAL A 442 -10.38 -19.70 -3.67
CA VAL A 442 -10.66 -18.32 -3.23
C VAL A 442 -9.76 -17.91 -2.04
N ALA A 443 -9.50 -18.82 -1.09
CA ALA A 443 -8.64 -18.53 0.06
C ALA A 443 -7.14 -18.46 -0.28
N ALA A 444 -6.71 -19.23 -1.29
CA ALA A 444 -5.32 -19.29 -1.73
C ALA A 444 -4.93 -18.17 -2.72
N THR A 445 -5.90 -17.53 -3.38
CA THR A 445 -5.65 -16.36 -4.23
C THR A 445 -5.42 -15.13 -3.37
N GLU A 446 -4.15 -14.75 -3.17
CA GLU A 446 -3.78 -13.64 -2.29
C GLU A 446 -4.32 -12.29 -2.75
N GLU A 447 -4.35 -12.08 -4.07
CA GLU A 447 -4.77 -10.82 -4.68
C GLU A 447 -6.27 -10.54 -4.42
N LEU A 448 -7.10 -11.60 -4.30
CA LEU A 448 -8.52 -11.49 -3.94
C LEU A 448 -8.76 -11.12 -2.47
N LYS A 449 -7.76 -11.20 -1.60
CA LYS A 449 -7.89 -10.74 -0.21
C LYS A 449 -8.11 -9.23 -0.14
N ARG A 450 -7.62 -8.48 -1.14
CA ARG A 450 -7.73 -7.01 -1.24
C ARG A 450 -9.14 -6.54 -1.52
N PHE A 451 -9.95 -7.32 -2.24
CA PHE A 451 -11.27 -6.93 -2.75
C PHE A 451 -12.37 -7.86 -2.21
N PRO A 452 -12.92 -7.60 -1.01
CA PRO A 452 -13.93 -8.46 -0.40
C PRO A 452 -15.18 -8.66 -1.26
N THR A 453 -15.66 -7.62 -1.94
CA THR A 453 -16.85 -7.72 -2.78
C THR A 453 -16.57 -8.58 -4.01
N LEU A 454 -15.47 -8.33 -4.74
CA LEU A 454 -15.07 -9.18 -5.87
C LEU A 454 -14.89 -10.64 -5.45
N LYS A 455 -14.24 -10.88 -4.32
CA LYS A 455 -14.04 -12.23 -3.76
C LYS A 455 -15.37 -12.96 -3.54
N ASN A 456 -16.36 -12.28 -2.97
CA ASN A 456 -17.69 -12.83 -2.75
C ASN A 456 -18.46 -13.05 -4.06
N GLU A 457 -18.38 -12.11 -5.01
CA GLU A 457 -19.01 -12.26 -6.33
C GLU A 457 -18.44 -13.46 -7.11
N ILE A 458 -17.11 -13.64 -7.13
CA ILE A 458 -16.46 -14.80 -7.77
C ILE A 458 -16.90 -16.10 -7.10
N ALA A 459 -16.91 -16.16 -5.76
CA ALA A 459 -17.33 -17.34 -5.02
C ALA A 459 -18.78 -17.72 -5.31
N THR A 460 -19.69 -16.74 -5.32
CA THR A 460 -21.11 -16.95 -5.65
C THR A 460 -21.27 -17.43 -7.09
N ALA A 461 -20.63 -16.75 -8.06
CA ALA A 461 -20.73 -17.12 -9.46
C ALA A 461 -20.19 -18.53 -9.75
N ALA A 462 -19.09 -18.92 -9.09
CA ALA A 462 -18.55 -20.27 -9.19
C ALA A 462 -19.52 -21.31 -8.63
N ASN A 463 -20.09 -21.08 -7.45
CA ASN A 463 -21.07 -22.00 -6.85
C ASN A 463 -22.34 -22.14 -7.69
N ASP A 464 -22.85 -21.05 -8.25
CA ASP A 464 -24.02 -21.08 -9.15
C ASP A 464 -23.77 -21.89 -10.41
N SER A 465 -22.53 -21.84 -10.94
CA SER A 465 -22.11 -22.70 -12.05
C SER A 465 -22.06 -24.18 -11.64
N LEU A 466 -21.50 -24.49 -10.47
CA LEU A 466 -21.44 -25.86 -9.96
C LEU A 466 -22.83 -26.49 -9.76
N GLU A 467 -23.81 -25.75 -9.24
CA GLU A 467 -25.18 -26.27 -9.10
C GLU A 467 -25.78 -26.66 -10.46
N ARG A 468 -25.58 -25.84 -11.50
CA ARG A 468 -26.03 -26.17 -12.86
C ARG A 468 -25.36 -27.43 -13.41
N PHE A 469 -24.06 -27.56 -13.19
CA PHE A 469 -23.31 -28.73 -13.65
C PHE A 469 -23.74 -30.01 -12.93
N ARG A 470 -24.02 -29.91 -11.63
CA ARG A 470 -24.60 -30.99 -10.82
C ARG A 470 -25.96 -31.42 -11.36
N ASP A 471 -26.86 -30.49 -11.65
CA ASP A 471 -28.20 -30.80 -12.17
C ASP A 471 -28.14 -31.52 -13.52
N GLU A 472 -27.25 -31.07 -14.41
CA GLU A 472 -27.06 -31.73 -15.71
C GLU A 472 -26.43 -33.12 -15.56
N SER A 473 -25.48 -33.26 -14.64
CA SER A 473 -24.87 -34.55 -14.30
C SER A 473 -25.90 -35.52 -13.72
N ARG A 474 -26.80 -35.06 -12.84
CA ARG A 474 -27.88 -35.89 -12.28
C ARG A 474 -28.77 -36.42 -13.39
N LYS A 475 -29.28 -35.53 -14.26
CA LYS A 475 -30.10 -35.91 -15.41
C LYS A 475 -29.40 -36.94 -16.29
N THR A 476 -28.11 -36.74 -16.57
CA THR A 476 -27.32 -37.65 -17.41
C THR A 476 -27.15 -39.02 -16.77
N VAL A 477 -26.83 -39.06 -15.48
CA VAL A 477 -26.65 -40.31 -14.74
C VAL A 477 -27.96 -41.08 -14.58
N THR A 478 -29.08 -40.40 -14.31
CA THR A 478 -30.41 -41.02 -14.30
C THR A 478 -30.75 -41.60 -15.67
N ARG A 479 -30.49 -40.85 -16.76
CA ARG A 479 -30.71 -41.32 -18.14
C ARG A 479 -29.87 -42.56 -18.45
N LEU A 480 -28.63 -42.65 -17.98
CA LEU A 480 -27.82 -43.86 -18.17
C LEU A 480 -28.48 -45.09 -17.55
N VAL A 481 -29.02 -44.98 -16.34
CA VAL A 481 -29.74 -46.07 -15.69
C VAL A 481 -31.03 -46.41 -16.45
N ASP A 482 -31.77 -45.39 -16.89
CA ASP A 482 -33.02 -45.58 -17.65
C ASP A 482 -32.76 -46.25 -19.02
N MET A 483 -31.64 -45.93 -19.67
CA MET A 483 -31.23 -46.56 -20.94
C MET A 483 -31.01 -48.07 -20.78
N GLU A 484 -30.36 -48.49 -19.69
CA GLU A 484 -30.17 -49.92 -19.39
C GLU A 484 -31.50 -50.65 -19.16
N SER A 485 -32.54 -49.94 -18.68
CA SER A 485 -33.89 -50.50 -18.49
C SER A 485 -34.74 -50.52 -19.77
N SER A 486 -34.42 -49.66 -20.74
CA SER A 486 -35.26 -49.44 -21.92
C SER A 486 -35.13 -50.55 -22.97
N TYR A 487 -33.99 -51.23 -23.02
CA TYR A 487 -33.74 -52.29 -24.01
C TYR A 487 -32.94 -53.45 -23.43
N LEU A 488 -33.60 -54.60 -23.28
CA LEU A 488 -32.96 -55.87 -22.95
C LEU A 488 -32.43 -56.51 -24.24
N THR A 489 -31.18 -56.95 -24.23
CA THR A 489 -30.55 -57.49 -25.44
C THR A 489 -31.17 -58.82 -25.84
N VAL A 490 -31.35 -59.04 -27.15
CA VAL A 490 -31.82 -60.33 -27.69
C VAL A 490 -30.90 -61.49 -27.27
N GLU A 491 -29.61 -61.21 -27.10
CA GLU A 491 -28.63 -62.18 -26.62
C GLU A 491 -28.91 -62.65 -25.18
N PHE A 492 -29.43 -61.78 -24.31
CA PHE A 492 -29.82 -62.15 -22.95
C PHE A 492 -30.93 -63.21 -22.96
N PHE A 493 -31.99 -62.99 -23.74
CA PHE A 493 -33.08 -63.98 -23.87
C PHE A 493 -32.64 -65.25 -24.61
N ARG A 494 -31.73 -65.14 -25.59
CA ARG A 494 -31.17 -66.32 -26.28
C ARG A 494 -30.34 -67.20 -25.34
N LYS A 495 -29.56 -66.62 -24.42
CA LYS A 495 -28.80 -67.35 -23.40
C LYS A 495 -29.72 -68.08 -22.43
N ILE A 496 -30.81 -67.45 -22.00
CA ILE A 496 -31.82 -68.08 -21.13
C ILE A 496 -32.40 -69.34 -21.80
N ASN A 497 -32.73 -69.27 -23.10
CA ASN A 497 -33.32 -70.40 -23.82
C ASN A 497 -32.30 -71.53 -24.05
N LEU A 498 -31.04 -71.23 -24.38
CA LEU A 498 -29.98 -72.23 -24.55
C LEU A 498 -29.66 -72.99 -23.26
N GLU A 499 -29.76 -72.34 -22.10
CA GLU A 499 -29.57 -72.99 -20.80
C GLU A 499 -30.78 -73.82 -20.34
N GLN A 500 -31.97 -73.67 -20.96
CA GLN A 500 -33.12 -74.56 -20.73
C GLN A 500 -32.95 -75.91 -21.43
N ASP A 501 -32.17 -75.97 -22.52
CA ASP A 501 -31.98 -77.17 -23.34
C ASP A 501 -30.77 -78.05 -22.94
N GLN A 502 -30.00 -77.70 -21.90
CA GLN A 502 -28.94 -78.60 -21.39
C GLN A 502 -29.54 -79.66 -20.44
N PRO A 503 -29.55 -80.96 -20.80
CA PRO A 503 -29.94 -82.01 -19.87
C PRO A 503 -28.84 -82.17 -18.81
N ASN A 504 -29.24 -82.18 -17.54
CA ASN A 504 -28.38 -82.53 -16.40
C ASN A 504 -27.58 -83.81 -16.70
N GLN A 505 -26.26 -83.70 -16.86
CA GLN A 505 -25.36 -84.86 -16.76
C GLN A 505 -25.20 -85.23 -15.29
N ASN A 506 -26.07 -86.10 -14.78
CA ASN A 506 -25.79 -86.91 -13.60
C ASN A 506 -26.61 -88.21 -13.64
N PRO A 507 -26.04 -89.34 -14.09
CA PRO A 507 -26.72 -90.62 -14.14
C PRO A 507 -26.53 -91.37 -12.82
N ASN A 508 -27.16 -90.92 -11.72
CA ASN A 508 -27.49 -91.82 -10.60
C ASN A 508 -28.35 -91.13 -9.54
N ARG A 509 -29.66 -91.41 -9.56
CA ARG A 509 -30.49 -91.67 -8.37
C ARG A 509 -31.90 -92.09 -8.80
N ASN A 510 -32.15 -93.40 -8.75
CA ASN A 510 -33.49 -93.98 -8.73
C ASN A 510 -34.16 -93.65 -7.40
N THR A 511 -35.26 -92.89 -7.41
CA THR A 511 -36.32 -92.95 -6.39
C THR A 511 -37.59 -92.28 -6.96
N PRO A 512 -38.78 -92.92 -6.89
CA PRO A 512 -39.99 -92.38 -7.47
C PRO A 512 -40.80 -91.58 -6.42
N ASN A 513 -40.92 -90.25 -6.59
CA ASN A 513 -42.17 -89.50 -6.38
C ASN A 513 -42.06 -88.03 -6.87
N PRO A 514 -43.03 -87.48 -7.64
CA PRO A 514 -42.96 -86.14 -8.19
C PRO A 514 -43.75 -85.14 -7.33
N ASN A 515 -43.07 -84.33 -6.52
CA ASN A 515 -43.69 -83.10 -6.00
C ASN A 515 -43.59 -82.02 -7.09
N MET A 516 -44.71 -81.66 -7.72
CA MET A 516 -44.80 -80.55 -8.67
C MET A 516 -44.22 -79.24 -8.09
N GLU A 517 -44.35 -79.03 -6.78
CA GLU A 517 -43.79 -77.88 -6.05
C GLU A 517 -42.27 -77.74 -6.17
N ASN A 518 -41.51 -78.85 -6.15
CA ASN A 518 -40.05 -78.83 -6.27
C ASN A 518 -39.58 -78.41 -7.68
N PHE A 519 -40.39 -78.70 -8.71
CA PHE A 519 -40.11 -78.28 -10.09
C PHE A 519 -40.39 -76.79 -10.27
N THR A 520 -41.48 -76.29 -9.70
CA THR A 520 -41.85 -74.87 -9.74
C THR A 520 -40.84 -74.01 -8.97
N ASP A 521 -40.39 -74.45 -7.79
CA ASP A 521 -39.38 -73.75 -6.99
C ASP A 521 -38.00 -73.70 -7.68
N ASN A 522 -37.58 -74.79 -8.32
CA ASN A 522 -36.32 -74.81 -9.09
C ASN A 522 -36.38 -73.88 -10.31
N HIS A 523 -37.52 -73.81 -11.00
CA HIS A 523 -37.72 -72.88 -12.11
C HIS A 523 -37.66 -71.42 -11.65
N LEU A 524 -38.34 -71.07 -10.55
CA LEU A 524 -38.32 -69.73 -9.96
C LEU A 524 -36.91 -69.31 -9.48
N ARG A 525 -36.15 -70.24 -8.89
CA ARG A 525 -34.73 -70.00 -8.53
C ARG A 525 -33.87 -69.71 -9.76
N LYS A 526 -34.09 -70.42 -10.88
CA LYS A 526 -33.37 -70.19 -12.14
C LYS A 526 -33.67 -68.81 -12.71
N ILE A 527 -34.93 -68.37 -12.69
CA ILE A 527 -35.33 -67.01 -13.08
C ILE A 527 -34.57 -65.97 -12.25
N GLY A 528 -34.58 -66.11 -10.91
CA GLY A 528 -33.86 -65.21 -10.01
C GLY A 528 -32.34 -65.18 -10.30
N SER A 529 -31.72 -66.34 -10.54
CA SER A 529 -30.29 -66.44 -10.88
C SER A 529 -29.95 -65.75 -12.20
N ASN A 530 -30.79 -65.92 -13.23
CA ASN A 530 -30.59 -65.30 -14.54
C ASN A 530 -30.72 -63.79 -14.48
N VAL A 531 -31.72 -63.28 -13.74
CA VAL A 531 -31.86 -61.84 -13.48
C VAL A 531 -30.63 -61.32 -12.72
N ASN A 532 -30.18 -62.03 -11.69
CA ASN A 532 -29.00 -61.62 -10.91
C ASN A 532 -27.74 -61.53 -11.77
N ALA A 533 -27.51 -62.50 -12.66
CA ALA A 533 -26.37 -62.48 -13.59
C ALA A 533 -26.41 -61.26 -14.52
N TYR A 534 -27.57 -60.92 -15.07
CA TYR A 534 -27.75 -59.73 -15.91
C TYR A 534 -27.55 -58.43 -15.13
N ILE A 535 -28.10 -58.34 -13.92
CA ILE A 535 -27.93 -57.16 -13.05
C ILE A 535 -26.47 -56.97 -12.65
N ASN A 536 -25.71 -58.04 -12.41
CA ASN A 536 -24.27 -57.95 -12.15
C ASN A 536 -23.49 -57.42 -13.36
N MET A 537 -23.83 -57.87 -14.58
CA MET A 537 -23.24 -57.33 -15.80
C MET A 537 -23.52 -55.83 -15.96
N ILE A 538 -24.76 -55.39 -15.72
CA ILE A 538 -25.11 -53.96 -15.76
C ILE A 538 -24.39 -53.19 -14.64
N CYS A 539 -24.27 -53.76 -13.45
CA CYS A 539 -23.54 -53.17 -12.33
C CYS A 539 -22.09 -52.84 -12.73
N ASP A 540 -21.40 -53.77 -13.40
CA ASP A 540 -20.04 -53.56 -13.90
C ASP A 540 -19.98 -52.48 -15.00
N THR A 541 -20.99 -52.41 -15.88
CA THR A 541 -21.11 -51.33 -16.87
C THR A 541 -21.30 -49.97 -16.21
N LEU A 542 -22.28 -49.86 -15.32
CA LEU A 542 -22.64 -48.61 -14.62
C LEU A 542 -21.52 -48.12 -13.70
N LYS A 543 -20.79 -49.03 -13.06
CA LYS A 543 -19.60 -48.71 -12.26
C LYS A 543 -18.53 -47.95 -13.08
N ASN A 544 -18.47 -48.18 -14.39
CA ASN A 544 -17.55 -47.47 -15.29
C ASN A 544 -18.19 -46.26 -15.99
N SER A 545 -19.47 -46.34 -16.34
CA SER A 545 -20.17 -45.29 -17.09
C SER A 545 -20.58 -44.10 -16.23
N ILE A 546 -20.97 -44.32 -14.97
CA ILE A 546 -21.37 -43.25 -14.03
C ILE A 546 -20.20 -42.29 -13.76
N PRO A 547 -18.98 -42.74 -13.38
CA PRO A 547 -17.84 -41.84 -13.20
C PRO A 547 -17.53 -41.02 -14.46
N LYS A 548 -17.59 -41.63 -15.65
CA LYS A 548 -17.35 -40.93 -16.91
C LYS A 548 -18.37 -39.80 -17.14
N ALA A 549 -19.64 -40.06 -16.88
CA ALA A 549 -20.69 -39.05 -16.99
C ALA A 549 -20.49 -37.91 -15.98
N VAL A 550 -20.20 -38.23 -14.72
CA VAL A 550 -19.95 -37.23 -13.68
C VAL A 550 -18.73 -36.37 -14.00
N VAL A 551 -17.63 -36.99 -14.43
CA VAL A 551 -16.42 -36.25 -14.85
C VAL A 551 -16.71 -35.37 -16.04
N HIS A 552 -17.45 -35.87 -17.04
CA HIS A 552 -17.78 -35.10 -18.24
C HIS A 552 -18.67 -33.90 -17.95
N CYS A 553 -19.76 -34.10 -17.19
CA CYS A 553 -20.76 -33.06 -16.94
C CYS A 553 -20.38 -32.11 -15.80
N GLN A 554 -19.61 -32.54 -14.80
CA GLN A 554 -19.22 -31.71 -13.66
C GLN A 554 -17.76 -31.31 -13.68
N VAL A 555 -16.84 -32.27 -13.58
CA VAL A 555 -15.41 -31.96 -13.33
C VAL A 555 -14.80 -31.21 -14.51
N ARG A 556 -15.04 -31.70 -15.73
CA ARG A 556 -14.53 -31.10 -16.96
C ARG A 556 -15.15 -29.73 -17.24
N GLU A 557 -16.45 -29.57 -16.99
CA GLU A 557 -17.13 -28.29 -17.14
C GLU A 557 -16.68 -27.29 -16.07
N ALA A 558 -16.60 -27.70 -14.80
CA ALA A 558 -16.02 -26.87 -13.73
C ALA A 558 -14.59 -26.41 -14.09
N LYS A 559 -13.77 -27.25 -14.72
CA LYS A 559 -12.44 -26.84 -15.17
C LYS A 559 -12.45 -25.81 -16.31
N ARG A 560 -13.45 -25.87 -17.19
CA ARG A 560 -13.48 -25.11 -18.46
C ARG A 560 -14.29 -23.82 -18.40
N SER A 561 -15.42 -23.85 -17.69
CA SER A 561 -16.51 -22.88 -17.86
C SER A 561 -17.05 -22.31 -16.55
N LEU A 562 -16.34 -22.50 -15.42
CA LEU A 562 -16.77 -22.06 -14.09
C LEU A 562 -17.21 -20.59 -14.03
N LEU A 563 -16.38 -19.69 -14.58
CA LEU A 563 -16.62 -18.25 -14.58
C LEU A 563 -17.14 -17.69 -15.91
N ASN A 564 -17.47 -18.52 -16.90
CA ASN A 564 -17.90 -18.02 -18.22
C ASN A 564 -19.11 -17.07 -18.14
N ARG A 565 -20.10 -17.41 -17.31
CA ARG A 565 -21.28 -16.54 -17.11
C ARG A 565 -20.92 -15.25 -16.37
N PHE A 566 -19.97 -15.33 -15.44
CA PHE A 566 -19.45 -14.17 -14.72
C PHE A 566 -18.74 -13.20 -15.66
N TYR A 567 -17.89 -13.70 -16.57
CA TYR A 567 -17.22 -12.86 -17.58
C TYR A 567 -18.21 -12.07 -18.43
N VAL A 568 -19.32 -12.68 -18.85
CA VAL A 568 -20.38 -12.00 -19.61
C VAL A 568 -21.10 -10.96 -18.75
N GLN A 569 -21.31 -11.21 -17.46
CA GLN A 569 -21.94 -10.25 -16.54
C GLN A 569 -21.03 -9.05 -16.29
N VAL A 570 -19.75 -9.28 -15.97
CA VAL A 570 -18.77 -8.21 -15.70
C VAL A 570 -18.57 -7.34 -16.95
N GLY A 571 -18.52 -7.92 -18.15
CA GLY A 571 -18.40 -7.15 -19.40
C GLY A 571 -19.59 -6.25 -19.71
N ARG A 572 -20.73 -6.39 -19.01
CA ARG A 572 -21.91 -5.53 -19.14
C ARG A 572 -22.02 -4.49 -18.02
N LYS A 573 -21.15 -4.53 -17.00
CA LYS A 573 -21.21 -3.62 -15.86
C LYS A 573 -20.64 -2.24 -16.24
N GLU A 574 -21.27 -1.20 -15.71
CA GLU A 574 -20.80 0.18 -15.87
C GLU A 574 -19.65 0.51 -14.90
N LYS A 575 -18.97 1.64 -15.14
CA LYS A 575 -17.82 2.10 -14.35
C LYS A 575 -18.06 2.08 -12.84
N GLU A 576 -19.20 2.60 -12.38
CA GLU A 576 -19.51 2.64 -10.94
C GLU A 576 -19.66 1.24 -10.35
N GLN A 577 -20.26 0.33 -11.10
CA GLN A 577 -20.46 -1.05 -10.67
C GLN A 577 -19.13 -1.82 -10.64
N LEU A 578 -18.22 -1.58 -11.59
CA LEU A 578 -16.87 -2.14 -11.57
C LEU A 578 -16.05 -1.58 -10.40
N GLY A 579 -16.18 -0.28 -10.11
CA GLY A 579 -15.58 0.36 -8.94
C GLY A 579 -16.04 -0.26 -7.63
N ASN A 580 -17.35 -0.52 -7.48
CA ASN A 580 -17.91 -1.15 -6.28
C ASN A 580 -17.44 -2.60 -6.06
N MET A 581 -17.07 -3.30 -7.12
CA MET A 581 -16.48 -4.65 -7.01
C MET A 581 -15.03 -4.61 -6.50
N LEU A 582 -14.32 -3.52 -6.80
CA LEU A 582 -12.93 -3.28 -6.37
C LEU A 582 -12.91 -2.45 -5.09
N ASP A 583 -13.80 -2.78 -4.16
CA ASP A 583 -13.85 -2.15 -2.85
C ASP A 583 -12.63 -2.54 -2.02
N GLU A 584 -12.04 -1.56 -1.36
CA GLU A 584 -10.87 -1.75 -0.52
C GLU A 584 -11.12 -1.21 0.88
N ASP A 585 -10.35 -1.69 1.84
CA ASP A 585 -10.27 -1.06 3.14
C ASP A 585 -9.87 0.42 2.97
N PRO A 586 -10.69 1.39 3.41
CA PRO A 586 -10.39 2.81 3.29
C PRO A 586 -9.03 3.19 3.87
N ALA A 587 -8.61 2.53 4.96
CA ALA A 587 -7.32 2.80 5.59
C ALA A 587 -6.15 2.34 4.70
N LEU A 588 -6.28 1.19 4.04
CA LEU A 588 -5.26 0.70 3.09
C LEU A 588 -5.24 1.54 1.82
N MET A 589 -6.41 1.98 1.33
CA MET A 589 -6.51 2.87 0.18
C MET A 589 -5.83 4.21 0.45
N GLU A 590 -6.11 4.83 1.60
CA GLU A 590 -5.51 6.10 2.00
C GLU A 590 -3.99 5.95 2.15
N LYS A 591 -3.53 4.92 2.87
CA LYS A 591 -2.10 4.63 3.02
C LYS A 591 -1.42 4.46 1.66
N ARG A 592 -2.04 3.75 0.73
CA ARG A 592 -1.48 3.54 -0.62
C ARG A 592 -1.40 4.83 -1.42
N LEU A 593 -2.45 5.67 -1.37
CA LEU A 593 -2.45 6.97 -2.04
C LEU A 593 -1.35 7.87 -1.50
N GLN A 594 -1.13 7.86 -0.18
CA GLN A 594 -0.02 8.58 0.45
C GLN A 594 1.34 8.05 -0.02
N LEU A 595 1.54 6.72 -0.04
CA LEU A 595 2.78 6.11 -0.53
C LEU A 595 3.05 6.41 -2.01
N ALA A 596 2.03 6.33 -2.85
CA ALA A 596 2.14 6.63 -4.28
C ALA A 596 2.50 8.10 -4.52
N LYS A 597 1.85 9.03 -3.79
CA LYS A 597 2.16 10.45 -3.85
C LYS A 597 3.60 10.75 -3.38
N ARG A 598 4.03 10.08 -2.30
CA ARG A 598 5.42 10.18 -1.82
C ARG A 598 6.40 9.66 -2.86
N LEU A 599 6.14 8.50 -3.46
CA LEU A 599 6.98 7.93 -4.51
C LEU A 599 7.14 8.85 -5.72
N GLU A 600 6.04 9.45 -6.20
CA GLU A 600 6.06 10.39 -7.31
C GLU A 600 6.94 11.61 -7.01
N LEU A 601 6.88 12.13 -5.79
CA LEU A 601 7.69 13.27 -5.38
C LEU A 601 9.17 12.94 -5.26
N TYR A 602 9.52 11.76 -4.74
CA TYR A 602 10.93 11.34 -4.71
C TYR A 602 11.47 11.10 -6.12
N LYS A 603 10.66 10.58 -7.04
CA LYS A 603 11.03 10.46 -8.47
C LYS A 603 11.23 11.84 -9.10
N GLN A 604 10.31 12.78 -8.87
CA GLN A 604 10.46 14.15 -9.35
C GLN A 604 11.70 14.83 -8.77
N ALA A 605 11.98 14.64 -7.48
CA ALA A 605 13.18 15.18 -6.83
C ALA A 605 14.46 14.61 -7.44
N ARG A 606 14.50 13.31 -7.73
CA ARG A 606 15.62 12.67 -8.44
C ARG A 606 15.82 13.28 -9.83
N ASP A 607 14.74 13.35 -10.61
CA ASP A 607 14.79 13.87 -11.99
C ASP A 607 15.19 15.36 -12.01
N ASP A 608 14.72 16.14 -11.03
CA ASP A 608 15.13 17.53 -10.83
C ASP A 608 16.65 17.62 -10.49
N ILE A 609 17.16 16.76 -9.60
CA ILE A 609 18.59 16.72 -9.25
C ILE A 609 19.43 16.34 -10.47
N ASP A 610 19.04 15.31 -11.22
CA ASP A 610 19.77 14.86 -12.41
C ASP A 610 19.81 15.95 -13.49
N SER A 611 18.74 16.74 -13.62
CA SER A 611 18.68 17.85 -14.58
C SER A 611 19.68 18.98 -14.30
N VAL A 612 20.11 19.13 -13.03
CA VAL A 612 21.03 20.17 -12.56
C VAL A 612 22.44 19.62 -12.35
N ALA A 613 22.60 18.40 -11.83
CA ALA A 613 23.89 17.83 -11.47
C ALA A 613 24.77 17.48 -12.68
N TRP A 614 24.18 17.19 -13.84
CA TRP A 614 24.88 16.74 -15.05
C TRP A 614 25.01 17.81 -16.13
N LYS A 615 24.67 19.07 -15.83
CA LYS A 615 24.95 20.24 -16.68
C LYS A 615 26.09 21.05 -16.10
#